data_AF-A0A7W1DP61-F1
#
_entry.id   AF-A0A7W1DP61-F1
#
_cell.length_a   1.000
_cell.length_b   1.000
_cell.length_c   1.000
_cell.angle_alpha   90.00
_cell.angle_beta   90.00
_cell.angle_gamma   90.00
#
_symmetry.space_group_name_H-M   'P 1'
#
loop_
_entity.id
_entity.type
_entity.pdbx_description
1 polymer ?
#
loop_
_entity_poly.entity_id
_entity_poly.type
_entity_poly.pdbx_seq_one_letter_code
_entity_poly.pdbx_strand_id
1 'polypeptide(L)' 'MERKKASVLQSKGKLACESCDFDFAAVYGSLGDGYIECHHAVALSTLTEAQKTKLEDRVLVCSNCHRMITGADHGLGRRI' A
#
# COMPACT_ATOMS: atom_id res chain seq x y z
N MET A 1 -5.42 0.58 -9.75
CA MET A 1 -5.18 0.36 -8.31
C MET A 1 -6.15 -0.68 -7.74
N GLU A 2 -7.42 -0.65 -8.17
CA GLU A 2 -8.45 -1.67 -7.86
C GLU A 2 -7.99 -3.14 -7.92
N ARG A 3 -7.19 -3.53 -8.92
CA ARG A 3 -6.69 -4.92 -9.04
C ARG A 3 -5.88 -5.41 -7.83
N LYS A 4 -5.06 -4.54 -7.21
CA LYS A 4 -4.26 -4.89 -6.02
C LYS A 4 -5.17 -5.00 -4.79
N LYS A 5 -6.10 -4.05 -4.62
CA LYS A 5 -7.09 -4.09 -3.54
C LYS A 5 -7.93 -5.35 -3.61
N ALA A 6 -8.48 -5.68 -4.78
CA ALA A 6 -9.28 -6.88 -4.98
C ALA A 6 -8.47 -8.17 -4.70
N SER A 7 -7.21 -8.23 -5.15
CA SER A 7 -6.33 -9.37 -4.86
C SER A 7 -6.01 -9.51 -3.37
N VAL A 8 -5.76 -8.41 -2.66
CA VAL A 8 -5.51 -8.44 -1.21
C VAL A 8 -6.78 -8.78 -0.44
N LEU A 9 -7.93 -8.23 -0.83
CA LEU A 9 -9.20 -8.55 -0.21
C LEU A 9 -9.58 -10.03 -0.42
N GLN A 10 -9.35 -10.58 -1.62
CA GLN A 10 -9.58 -11.99 -1.90
C GLN A 10 -8.65 -12.93 -1.11
N SER A 11 -7.39 -12.54 -0.89
CA SER A 11 -6.40 -13.38 -0.21
C SER A 11 -6.37 -13.23 1.32
N LYS A 12 -6.56 -12.02 1.83
CA LYS A 12 -6.46 -11.69 3.26
C LYS A 12 -7.81 -11.40 3.93
N GLY A 13 -8.89 -11.23 3.16
CA GLY A 13 -10.22 -10.92 3.68
C GLY A 13 -10.40 -9.49 4.21
N LYS A 14 -9.34 -8.66 4.20
CA LYS A 14 -9.37 -7.27 4.67
C LYS A 14 -8.35 -6.39 3.96
N LEU A 15 -8.54 -5.08 4.05
CA LEU A 15 -7.62 -4.06 3.53
C LEU A 15 -6.95 -3.33 4.69
N ALA A 16 -5.86 -3.90 5.20
CA ALA A 16 -5.04 -3.32 6.26
C ALA A 16 -3.73 -2.73 5.70
N CYS A 17 -3.25 -1.67 6.34
CA CYS A 17 -1.96 -1.05 6.05
C CYS A 17 -0.83 -2.07 6.22
N GLU A 18 0.01 -2.23 5.19
CA GLU A 18 1.14 -3.17 5.23
C GLU A 18 2.28 -2.70 6.16
N SER A 19 2.23 -1.45 6.64
CA SER A 19 3.24 -0.86 7.54
C SER A 19 2.82 -0.85 9.01
N CYS A 20 1.55 -0.58 9.32
CA CYS A 20 1.07 -0.41 10.70
C CYS A 20 -0.21 -1.19 11.04
N ASP A 21 -0.64 -2.08 10.14
CA ASP A 21 -1.84 -2.92 10.29
C ASP A 21 -3.18 -2.17 10.44
N PHE A 22 -3.19 -0.84 10.26
CA PHE A 22 -4.40 -0.03 10.32
C PHE A 22 -5.42 -0.44 9.26
N ASP A 23 -6.66 -0.67 9.67
CA ASP A 23 -7.78 -1.08 8.83
C ASP A 23 -8.93 -0.06 8.98
N PHE A 24 -9.26 0.65 7.90
CA PHE A 24 -10.31 1.67 7.91
C PHE A 24 -11.70 1.07 8.12
N ALA A 25 -11.98 -0.12 7.60
CA ALA A 25 -13.27 -0.78 7.80
C ALA A 25 -13.43 -1.22 9.26
N ALA A 26 -12.35 -1.67 9.90
CA ALA A 26 -12.36 -2.04 11.31
C ALA A 26 -12.58 -0.83 12.25
N VAL A 27 -12.04 0.35 11.91
CA VAL A 27 -12.11 1.55 12.76
C VAL A 27 -13.35 2.40 12.48
N TYR A 28 -13.72 2.56 11.20
CA TYR A 28 -14.78 3.47 10.76
C TYR A 28 -16.02 2.76 10.19
N GLY A 29 -16.04 1.44 10.17
CA GLY A 29 -17.16 0.66 9.63
C GLY A 29 -17.36 0.93 8.13
N SER A 30 -18.62 1.10 7.72
CA SER A 30 -18.99 1.31 6.31
C SER A 30 -18.34 2.54 5.67
N LEU A 31 -17.95 3.54 6.46
CA LEU A 31 -17.27 4.73 5.96
C LEU A 31 -15.84 4.42 5.48
N GLY A 32 -15.20 3.42 6.08
CA GLY A 32 -13.86 2.97 5.76
C GLY A 32 -13.80 1.76 4.84
N ASP A 33 -14.95 1.22 4.42
CA ASP A 33 -15.01 0.03 3.59
C ASP A 33 -14.33 0.26 2.22
N GLY A 34 -13.44 -0.64 1.83
CA GLY A 34 -12.68 -0.51 0.58
C GLY A 34 -11.59 0.59 0.59
N TYR A 35 -11.50 1.39 1.66
CA TYR A 35 -10.61 2.53 1.72
C TYR A 35 -9.20 2.13 2.19
N ILE A 36 -8.24 2.30 1.27
CA ILE A 36 -6.81 2.21 1.53
C ILE A 36 -6.07 2.88 0.37
N GLU A 37 -4.89 3.44 0.63
CA GLU A 37 -4.08 4.11 -0.38
C GLU A 37 -3.01 3.17 -0.94
N CYS A 38 -2.63 3.37 -2.20
CA CYS A 38 -1.55 2.63 -2.85
C CYS A 38 -0.32 3.54 -2.97
N HIS A 39 0.79 3.15 -2.37
CA HIS A 39 2.07 3.82 -2.55
C HIS A 39 2.95 3.04 -3.53
N HIS A 40 3.71 3.75 -4.38
CA HIS A 40 4.69 3.11 -5.25
C HIS A 40 5.96 2.83 -4.44
N ALA A 41 6.30 1.55 -4.28
CA ALA A 41 7.44 1.11 -3.48
C ALA A 41 8.80 1.26 -4.20
N VAL A 42 8.79 1.60 -5.50
CA VAL A 42 10.01 1.84 -6.29
C VAL A 42 9.89 3.19 -6.98
N ALA A 43 10.84 4.09 -6.70
CA ALA A 43 11.01 5.32 -7.46
C ALA A 43 11.25 4.98 -8.94
N LEU A 44 10.39 5.47 -9.84
CA LEU A 44 10.53 5.24 -11.29
C LEU A 44 11.92 5.68 -11.82
N SER A 45 12.59 6.59 -11.11
CA SER A 45 13.91 7.14 -11.41
C SER A 45 15.06 6.14 -11.29
N THR A 46 14.88 5.00 -10.60
CA THR A 46 15.89 3.94 -10.48
C THR A 46 15.64 2.77 -11.42
N LEU A 47 14.56 2.80 -12.22
CA LEU A 47 14.28 1.79 -13.23
C LEU A 47 15.18 2.02 -14.45
N THR A 48 16.09 1.10 -14.70
CA THR A 48 16.74 0.99 -16.01
C THR A 48 15.67 0.54 -17.03
N GLU A 49 15.79 0.98 -18.30
CA GLU A 49 14.77 0.85 -19.37
C GLU A 49 14.17 -0.57 -19.58
N ALA A 50 14.77 -1.61 -18.98
CA ALA A 50 14.35 -3.00 -19.07
C ALA A 50 13.33 -3.45 -17.99
N GLN A 51 13.03 -2.67 -16.96
CA GLN A 51 12.12 -3.11 -15.90
C GLN A 51 10.67 -2.63 -16.13
N LYS A 52 9.85 -3.52 -16.69
CA LYS A 52 8.38 -3.36 -16.69
C LYS A 52 7.89 -3.23 -15.26
N THR A 53 7.24 -2.12 -14.93
CA THR A 53 6.58 -1.92 -13.63
C THR A 53 5.57 -3.05 -13.38
N LYS A 54 5.82 -3.85 -12.35
CA LYS A 54 4.95 -4.98 -12.00
C LYS A 54 3.96 -4.54 -10.93
N LEU A 55 2.90 -5.34 -10.73
CA LEU A 55 1.91 -5.11 -9.67
C LEU A 55 2.51 -5.22 -8.26
N GLU A 56 3.66 -5.87 -8.13
CA GLU A 56 4.46 -6.01 -6.90
C GLU A 56 5.14 -4.70 -6.46
N ASP A 57 5.26 -3.69 -7.33
CA ASP A 57 5.89 -2.40 -7.00
C ASP A 57 4.95 -1.43 -6.24
N ARG A 58 3.84 -1.94 -5.71
CA ARG A 58 2.81 -1.14 -5.03
C ARG A 58 2.41 -1.78 -3.71
N VAL A 59 2.49 -1.00 -2.65
CA VAL A 59 2.13 -1.39 -1.27
C VAL A 59 0.85 -0.67 -0.84
N LEU A 60 0.01 -1.37 -0.08
CA LEU A 60 -1.19 -0.78 0.51
C LEU A 60 -0.84 -0.12 1.85
N VAL A 61 -1.14 1.17 1.98
CA VAL A 61 -0.83 1.97 3.17
C VAL A 61 -2.03 2.82 3.58
N CYS A 62 -2.15 3.11 4.88
CA CYS A 62 -3.16 4.05 5.36
C CYS A 62 -2.76 5.50 5.08
N SER A 63 -3.70 6.45 5.15
CA SER A 63 -3.46 7.87 4.86
C SER A 63 -2.36 8.50 5.70
N ASN A 64 -2.18 8.02 6.93
CA ASN A 64 -1.12 8.51 7.80
C ASN A 64 0.25 8.00 7.31
N CYS A 65 0.40 6.70 7.08
CA CYS A 65 1.63 6.13 6.54
C CYS A 65 1.95 6.68 5.14
N HIS A 66 0.95 6.86 4.29
CA HIS A 66 1.13 7.41 2.96
C HIS A 66 1.70 8.82 2.97
N ARG A 67 1.27 9.66 3.93
CA ARG A 67 1.83 11.01 4.12
C ARG A 67 3.23 11.01 4.72
N MET A 68 3.57 10.00 5.50
CA MET A 68 4.89 9.87 6.15
C MET A 68 5.95 9.28 5.21
N ILE A 69 5.56 8.38 4.31
CA ILE A 69 6.49 7.79 3.34
C ILE A 69 6.76 8.82 2.24
N THR A 70 7.97 9.37 2.26
CA THR A 70 8.51 10.23 1.19
C THR A 70 9.56 9.43 0.43
N GLY A 71 9.73 9.68 -0.88
CA GLY A 71 10.48 8.84 -1.82
C GLY A 71 11.98 8.57 -1.53
N ALA A 72 12.49 8.97 -0.37
CA ALA A 72 13.82 8.62 0.14
C ALA A 72 13.82 7.47 1.16
N ASP A 73 12.66 7.11 1.75
CA ASP A 73 12.55 6.03 2.74
C ASP A 73 11.80 4.83 2.13
N HIS A 74 12.55 3.92 1.50
CA HIS A 74 12.06 2.58 1.17
C HIS A 74 12.00 1.72 2.44
N GLY A 75 11.21 2.16 3.43
CA GLY A 75 11.06 1.57 4.75
C GLY A 75 10.26 0.26 4.79
N LEU A 76 10.44 -0.63 3.81
CA LEU A 76 9.80 -1.96 3.81
C LEU A 76 10.57 -2.98 4.67
N GLY A 77 11.05 -2.57 5.84
CA GLY A 77 11.91 -3.40 6.69
C GLY A 77 11.97 -3.05 8.17
N ARG A 78 11.26 -2.03 8.66
CA ARG A 78 11.17 -1.76 10.09
C ARG A 78 9.72 -1.56 10.49
N ARG A 79 9.22 -2.54 11.27
CA ARG A 79 8.08 -2.32 12.16
C ARG A 79 8.39 -1.05 12.95
N ILE A 80 7.62 0.01 12.71
CA ILE A 80 7.48 1.10 13.68
C ILE A 80 6.81 0.55 14.93
#